data_AF-A0AAN8D2Y0-F1
#
_entry.id   AF-A0AAN8D2Y0-F1
#
_cell.length_a   1.000
_cell.length_b   1.000
_cell.length_c   1.000
_cell.angle_alpha   90.00
_cell.angle_beta   90.00
_cell.angle_gamma   90.00
#
_symmetry.space_group_name_H-M   'P 1'
#
loop_
_entity.id
_entity.type
_entity.pdbx_description
1 polymer ?
#
loop_
_entity_poly.entity_id
_entity_poly.type
_entity_poly.pdbx_seq_one_letter_code
_entity_poly.pdbx_strand_id
1 'polypeptide(L)'
;MDRSKELRLNDQLFVSWAKPHKGKPVTKQRLSHWIVEAIALAYRSQNLQAPLGLRAHSTRGLATSWALFKGVSIQDICAAASWSSPLTFVRFYRLDVSAPSVARAVLGTLLSRDSTC
;
A
#
# COMPACT_ATOMS: atom_id res chain seq x y z
N MET A 1 2.33 -14.54 -20.97
CA MET A 1 1.30 -15.12 -20.06
C MET A 1 1.47 -16.64 -19.91
N ASP A 2 2.59 -17.18 -20.38
CA ASP A 2 2.70 -18.58 -20.80
C ASP A 2 2.73 -19.53 -19.60
N ARG A 3 3.31 -19.07 -18.48
CA ARG A 3 3.39 -19.84 -17.23
C ARG A 3 2.04 -20.21 -16.60
N SER A 4 0.96 -19.50 -16.92
CA SER A 4 -0.39 -19.82 -16.41
C SER A 4 -1.37 -20.14 -17.55
N LYS A 5 -0.87 -20.41 -18.76
CA LYS A 5 -1.71 -20.64 -19.95
C LYS A 5 -2.73 -21.75 -19.75
N GLU A 6 -2.29 -22.90 -19.23
CA GLU A 6 -3.15 -24.08 -19.01
C GLU A 6 -4.21 -23.88 -17.92
N LEU A 7 -4.00 -22.92 -17.03
CA LEU A 7 -4.93 -22.61 -15.95
C LEU A 7 -6.02 -21.63 -16.39
N ARG A 8 -5.74 -20.77 -17.38
CA ARG A 8 -6.56 -19.60 -17.71
C ARG A 8 -7.76 -19.96 -18.58
N LEU A 9 -8.91 -19.36 -18.27
CA LEU A 9 -10.10 -19.40 -19.11
C LEU A 9 -10.37 -18.07 -19.82
N ASN A 10 -9.46 -17.10 -19.67
CA ASN A 10 -9.58 -15.73 -20.18
C ASN A 10 -8.21 -15.01 -20.15
N ASP A 11 -8.16 -13.82 -20.73
CA ASP A 11 -6.93 -13.03 -20.90
C ASP A 11 -6.63 -12.06 -19.75
N GLN A 12 -7.41 -12.05 -18.67
CA GLN A 12 -7.12 -11.20 -17.49
C GLN A 12 -5.83 -11.64 -16.79
N LEU A 13 -5.00 -10.69 -16.37
CA LEU A 13 -3.70 -10.99 -15.74
C LEU A 13 -3.82 -11.89 -14.51
N PHE A 14 -4.80 -11.64 -13.63
CA PHE A 14 -5.00 -12.42 -12.41
C PHE A 14 -6.14 -13.41 -12.57
N VAL A 15 -5.84 -14.70 -12.45
CA VAL A 15 -6.82 -15.80 -12.46
C VAL A 15 -6.78 -16.59 -11.16
N SER A 16 -7.93 -17.11 -10.74
CA SER A 16 -8.02 -17.96 -9.55
C SER A 16 -7.43 -19.35 -9.84
N TRP A 17 -6.72 -19.91 -8.88
CA TRP A 17 -6.21 -21.28 -8.94
C TRP A 17 -7.09 -22.28 -8.17
N ALA A 18 -7.95 -21.78 -7.28
CA ALA A 18 -8.77 -22.59 -6.39
C ALA A 18 -10.14 -22.91 -6.99
N LYS A 19 -10.62 -24.15 -6.75
CA LYS A 19 -12.00 -24.55 -7.06
C LYS A 19 -12.99 -23.79 -6.14
N PRO A 20 -14.21 -23.47 -6.60
CA PRO A 20 -14.80 -23.76 -7.91
C PRO A 20 -14.45 -22.73 -9.01
N HIS A 21 -13.67 -21.70 -8.70
CA HIS A 21 -13.38 -20.58 -9.61
C HIS A 21 -12.09 -20.75 -10.43
N LYS A 22 -11.51 -21.96 -10.46
CA LYS A 22 -10.22 -22.23 -11.12
C LYS A 22 -10.24 -21.72 -12.58
N GLY A 23 -9.26 -20.91 -12.93
CA GLY A 23 -9.09 -20.29 -14.25
C GLY A 23 -9.92 -19.06 -14.56
N LYS A 24 -10.89 -18.71 -13.70
CA LYS A 24 -11.72 -17.50 -13.84
C LYS A 24 -10.96 -16.25 -13.34
N PRO A 25 -11.33 -15.04 -13.79
CA PRO A 25 -10.71 -13.80 -13.31
C PRO A 25 -10.86 -13.64 -11.80
N VAL A 26 -9.83 -13.11 -11.16
CA VAL A 26 -9.90 -12.70 -9.74
C VAL A 26 -10.64 -11.36 -9.65
N THR A 27 -11.59 -11.25 -8.72
CA THR A 27 -12.31 -9.99 -8.51
C THR A 27 -11.41 -8.94 -7.84
N LYS A 28 -11.68 -7.65 -8.08
CA LYS A 28 -10.97 -6.54 -7.43
C LYS A 28 -11.00 -6.66 -5.90
N GLN A 29 -12.15 -7.06 -5.36
CA GLN A 29 -12.32 -7.29 -3.92
C GLN A 29 -11.39 -8.39 -3.41
N ARG A 30 -11.34 -9.55 -4.08
CA ARG A 30 -10.47 -10.66 -3.68
C ARG A 30 -8.99 -10.26 -3.71
N LEU A 31 -8.57 -9.55 -4.75
CA LEU A 31 -7.20 -9.03 -4.84
C LEU A 31 -6.89 -8.05 -3.70
N SER A 32 -7.84 -7.16 -3.37
CA SER A 32 -7.71 -6.25 -2.22
C SER A 32 -7.54 -7.00 -0.90
N HIS A 33 -8.29 -8.09 -0.68
CA HIS A 33 -8.13 -8.93 0.51
C HIS A 33 -6.74 -9.57 0.56
N TRP A 34 -6.26 -10.15 -0.54
CA TRP A 34 -4.93 -10.76 -0.58
C TRP A 34 -3.81 -9.76 -0.30
N ILE A 35 -3.92 -8.52 -0.78
CA ILE A 35 -2.94 -7.47 -0.46
C ILE A 35 -2.94 -7.17 1.04
N VAL A 36 -4.11 -7.02 1.66
CA VAL A 36 -4.23 -6.77 3.11
C VAL A 36 -3.68 -7.94 3.92
N GLU A 37 -4.04 -9.18 3.55
CA GLU A 37 -3.54 -10.39 4.19
C GLU A 37 -2.03 -10.53 4.07
N ALA A 38 -1.45 -10.24 2.90
CA ALA A 38 -0.01 -10.27 2.68
C ALA A 38 0.72 -9.26 3.56
N ILE A 39 0.21 -8.03 3.67
CA ILE A 39 0.78 -7.02 4.57
C ILE A 39 0.68 -7.49 6.02
N ALA A 40 -0.50 -7.91 6.47
CA ALA A 40 -0.70 -8.39 7.84
C ALA A 40 0.17 -9.61 8.17
N LEU A 41 0.39 -10.50 7.21
CA LEU A 41 1.31 -11.64 7.34
C LEU A 41 2.76 -11.16 7.50
N ALA A 42 3.21 -10.17 6.72
CA ALA A 42 4.56 -9.62 6.83
C ALA A 42 4.82 -9.02 8.22
N TYR A 43 3.87 -8.26 8.78
CA TYR A 43 3.96 -7.75 10.15
C TYR A 43 4.06 -8.89 11.18
N ARG A 44 3.15 -9.88 11.10
CA ARG A 44 3.17 -11.03 12.02
C ARG A 44 4.46 -11.84 11.93
N SER A 45 5.03 -11.99 10.73
CA SER A 45 6.30 -12.72 10.55
C SER A 45 7.49 -12.05 11.26
N GLN A 46 7.37 -10.75 11.58
CA GLN A 46 8.36 -9.99 12.34
C GLN A 46 7.95 -9.80 13.81
N ASN A 47 6.92 -10.52 14.29
CA ASN A 47 6.32 -10.34 15.61
C ASN A 47 5.81 -8.90 15.87
N LEU A 48 5.41 -8.19 14.82
CA LEU A 48 4.83 -6.86 14.90
C LEU A 48 3.31 -6.91 14.72
N GLN A 49 2.61 -5.98 15.37
CA GLN A 49 1.18 -5.77 15.13
C GLN A 49 0.97 -4.97 13.85
N ALA A 50 0.11 -5.49 12.97
CA ALA A 50 -0.29 -4.77 11.77
C ALA A 50 -1.10 -3.49 12.12
N PRO A 51 -0.94 -2.40 11.35
CA PRO A 51 -1.71 -1.17 11.58
C PRO A 51 -3.23 -1.42 11.55
N LEU A 52 -3.96 -0.68 12.38
CA LEU A 52 -5.43 -0.68 12.31
C LEU A 52 -5.89 -0.09 10.98
N GLY A 53 -6.94 -0.67 10.40
CA GLY A 53 -7.56 -0.14 9.18
C GLY A 53 -6.75 -0.31 7.89
N LEU A 54 -5.95 -1.38 7.78
CA LEU A 54 -5.24 -1.72 6.53
C LEU A 54 -6.20 -1.77 5.33
N ARG A 55 -5.82 -1.07 4.26
CA ARG A 55 -6.52 -1.08 2.97
C ARG A 55 -5.53 -1.37 1.88
N ALA A 56 -5.92 -2.14 0.87
CA ALA A 56 -5.08 -2.37 -0.30
C ALA A 56 -4.69 -1.05 -0.97
N HIS A 57 -5.62 -0.09 -1.03
CA HIS A 57 -5.38 1.22 -1.65
C HIS A 57 -4.29 2.05 -0.95
N SER A 58 -4.03 1.81 0.34
CA SER A 58 -2.96 2.49 1.07
C SER A 58 -1.57 2.21 0.48
N THR A 59 -1.38 1.06 -0.17
CA THR A 59 -0.13 0.72 -0.88
C THR A 59 0.22 1.74 -1.95
N ARG A 60 -0.79 2.28 -2.67
CA ARG A 60 -0.60 3.31 -3.70
C ARG A 60 -0.06 4.59 -3.09
N GLY A 61 -0.69 5.07 -2.01
CA GLY A 61 -0.24 6.28 -1.30
C GLY A 61 1.18 6.15 -0.78
N LEU A 62 1.48 5.03 -0.11
CA LEU A 62 2.81 4.77 0.44
C LEU A 62 3.88 4.69 -0.65
N ALA A 63 3.63 3.95 -1.74
CA ALA A 63 4.56 3.85 -2.87
C ALA A 63 4.86 5.21 -3.51
N THR A 64 3.82 6.01 -3.78
CA THR A 64 4.00 7.35 -4.35
C THR A 64 4.69 8.33 -3.41
N SER A 65 4.47 8.20 -2.10
CA SER A 65 5.14 9.03 -1.09
C SER A 65 6.63 8.69 -1.00
N TRP A 66 6.99 7.41 -1.05
CA TRP A 66 8.38 6.97 -1.15
C TRP A 66 9.07 7.44 -2.44
N ALA A 67 8.38 7.36 -3.58
CA ALA A 67 8.92 7.86 -4.85
C ALA A 67 9.25 9.36 -4.75
N LEU A 68 8.33 10.17 -4.21
CA LEU A 68 8.58 11.59 -3.98
C LEU A 68 9.77 11.80 -3.05
N PHE A 69 9.81 11.09 -1.91
CA PHE A 69 10.90 11.19 -0.94
C PHE A 69 12.27 10.81 -1.54
N LYS A 70 12.28 9.90 -2.51
CA LYS A 70 13.49 9.51 -3.27
C LYS A 70 13.81 10.43 -4.44
N GLY A 71 13.09 11.54 -4.61
CA GLY A 71 13.39 12.57 -5.60
C GLY A 71 12.76 12.36 -6.97
N VAL A 72 11.82 11.42 -7.13
CA VAL A 72 11.04 11.30 -8.37
C VAL A 72 10.15 12.53 -8.53
N SER A 73 10.10 13.09 -9.74
CA SER A 73 9.29 14.28 -10.02
C SER A 73 7.80 14.00 -9.78
N ILE A 74 7.06 15.01 -9.34
CA ILE A 74 5.60 14.87 -9.13
C ILE A 74 4.89 14.57 -10.45
N GLN A 75 5.41 15.07 -11.57
CA GLN A 75 4.89 14.84 -12.91
C GLN A 75 4.99 13.36 -13.28
N ASP A 76 6.15 12.73 -13.05
CA ASP A 76 6.34 11.30 -13.31
C ASP A 76 5.50 10.43 -12.38
N ILE A 77 5.39 10.82 -11.11
CA ILE A 77 4.51 10.14 -10.14
C ILE A 77 3.06 10.22 -10.61
N CYS A 78 2.59 11.38 -11.04
CA CYS A 78 1.22 11.55 -11.53
C CYS A 78 0.98 10.75 -12.82
N ALA A 79 1.95 10.73 -13.74
CA ALA A 79 1.87 9.93 -14.95
C ALA A 79 1.77 8.43 -14.62
N ALA A 80 2.68 7.91 -13.79
CA ALA A 80 2.72 6.50 -13.39
C ALA A 80 1.49 6.09 -12.57
N ALA A 81 0.98 6.99 -11.73
CA ALA A 81 -0.23 6.77 -10.95
C ALA A 81 -1.50 7.14 -11.72
N SER A 82 -1.44 7.58 -12.98
CA SER A 82 -2.62 8.02 -13.75
C SER A 82 -3.48 9.08 -13.03
N TRP A 83 -2.83 10.04 -12.36
CA TRP A 83 -3.48 11.23 -11.84
C TRP A 83 -3.38 12.37 -12.83
N SER A 84 -4.51 13.00 -13.14
CA SER A 84 -4.56 14.18 -14.01
C SER A 84 -3.99 15.43 -13.37
N SER A 85 -3.84 15.46 -12.04
CA SER A 85 -3.35 16.63 -11.31
C SER A 85 -2.44 16.25 -10.14
N PRO A 86 -1.34 16.99 -9.94
CA PRO A 86 -0.54 16.98 -8.71
C PRO A 86 -1.36 17.16 -7.44
N LEU A 87 -2.47 17.91 -7.52
CA LEU A 87 -3.30 18.21 -6.36
C LEU A 87 -3.95 16.94 -5.79
N THR A 88 -4.32 15.98 -6.65
CA THR A 88 -4.86 14.68 -6.21
C THR A 88 -3.84 13.94 -5.35
N PHE A 89 -2.59 13.91 -5.79
CA PHE A 89 -1.50 13.31 -5.02
C PHE A 89 -1.31 14.02 -3.67
N VAL A 90 -1.11 15.34 -3.69
CA VAL A 90 -0.80 16.12 -2.50
C VAL A 90 -1.90 16.03 -1.44
N ARG A 91 -3.18 16.03 -1.86
CA ARG A 91 -4.31 16.00 -0.91
C ARG A 91 -4.61 14.63 -0.34
N PHE A 92 -4.53 13.58 -1.15
CA PHE A 92 -5.11 12.28 -0.79
C PHE A 92 -4.07 11.17 -0.60
N TYR A 93 -2.83 11.37 -1.06
CA TYR A 93 -1.84 10.30 -1.15
C TYR A 93 -0.45 10.66 -0.61
N ARG A 94 -0.13 11.95 -0.44
CA ARG A 94 1.15 12.38 0.14
C ARG A 94 1.18 12.12 1.63
N LEU A 95 1.86 11.04 2.00
CA LEU A 95 2.17 10.67 3.37
C LEU A 95 3.56 11.18 3.74
N ASP A 96 3.75 11.50 5.02
CA ASP A 96 5.08 11.74 5.56
C ASP A 96 5.78 10.39 5.78
N VAL A 97 6.88 10.17 5.06
CA VAL A 97 7.72 8.97 5.15
C VAL A 97 9.12 9.28 5.67
N SER A 98 9.33 10.51 6.16
CA SER A 98 10.60 10.92 6.75
C SER A 98 10.85 10.22 8.08
N ALA A 99 12.13 9.96 8.40
CA ALA A 99 12.50 9.50 9.72
C ALA A 99 12.19 10.58 10.77
N PRO A 100 11.79 10.22 12.00
CA PRO A 100 11.61 11.21 13.06
C PRO A 100 12.88 12.04 13.24
N SER A 101 12.76 13.37 13.18
CA SER A 101 13.87 14.26 13.53
C SER A 101 14.11 14.24 15.04
N VAL A 102 15.33 14.60 15.47
CA VAL A 102 15.66 14.77 16.89
C VAL A 102 14.66 15.71 17.57
N ALA A 103 14.31 16.82 16.91
CA ALA A 103 13.32 17.76 17.42
C ALA A 103 11.95 17.10 17.66
N ARG A 104 11.49 16.25 16.72
CA ARG A 104 10.21 15.56 16.85
C ARG A 104 10.23 14.49 17.93
N ALA A 105 11.36 13.80 18.11
CA ALA A 105 11.54 12.83 19.20
C ALA A 105 11.49 13.52 20.57
N VAL A 106 12.19 14.65 20.75
CA VAL A 106 12.18 15.42 22.01
C VAL A 106 10.77 15.92 22.34
N LEU A 107 10.06 16.52 21.39
CA LEU A 107 8.69 17.01 21.61
C LEU A 107 7.71 15.87 21.95
N GLY A 108 7.86 14.69 21.35
CA GLY A 108 7.02 13.53 21.65
C GLY A 108 7.15 13.04 23.10
N THR A 109 8.36 13.09 23.67
CA THR A 109 8.58 12.69 25.08
C THR A 109 7.93 13.64 26.09
N LEU A 110 7.75 14.91 25.73
CA LEU A 110 7.09 15.90 26.58
C LEU A 110 5.58 15.68 26.61
N LEU A 111 4.97 15.38 25.47
CA LEU A 111 3.51 15.18 25.38
C LEU A 111 3.03 13.88 26.05
N SER A 112 3.85 12.83 26.12
CA SER A 112 3.51 11.60 26.85
C SER A 112 3.61 11.74 28.38
N ARG A 113 4.29 12.78 28.89
CA ARG A 113 4.41 13.03 30.34
C ARG A 113 3.19 13.73 30.95
N ASP A 114 2.37 14.38 30.12
CA ASP A 114 1.19 15.13 30.60
C ASP A 114 -0.09 14.27 30.70
N SER A 115 -0.01 12.97 30.40
CA SER A 115 -1.16 12.04 30.43
C SER A 115 -1.19 11.09 31.64
N THR A 116 -0.34 11.32 32.65
CA THR A 116 -0.27 10.50 33.88
C THR A 116 -0.56 11.28 35.16
N CYS A 117 -1.53 12.20 35.12
CA CYS A 117 -2.11 12.83 36.31
C CYS A 117 -3.61 12.60 36.33
#